data_AF-A0A2K3JY18-F1
#
_entry.id   AF-A0A2K3JY18-F1
#
_cell.length_a   1.000
_cell.length_b   1.000
_cell.length_c   1.000
_cell.angle_alpha   90.00
_cell.angle_beta   90.00
_cell.angle_gamma   90.00
#
_symmetry.space_group_name_H-M   'P 1'
#
loop_
_entity.id
_entity.type
_entity.pdbx_description
1 polymer ?
#
loop_
_entity_poly.entity_id
_entity_poly.type
_entity_poly.pdbx_seq_one_letter_code
_entity_poly.pdbx_strand_id
1 'polypeptide(L)'
;MNISLFIGSYIVAFAMLWRLAIVVFPFLILLVIPGLIYGMTLMSLSSKIREEYNQADTIAEQTISSIRTVYSFVGENKSMIAFSNALQGTVNLGLKQGLAKGLAIGSNGFVFAIWSFMCYYGSRLVMYHGAKGGTVFAVGATIALGGL
;
A
#
# COMPACT_ATOMS: atom_id res chain seq x y z
N MET A 1 10.71 -5.36 1.08
CA MET A 1 10.64 -6.60 0.29
C MET A 1 12.03 -6.99 -0.21
N ASN A 2 12.73 -7.81 0.59
CA ASN A 2 14.00 -8.38 0.15
C ASN A 2 13.67 -9.53 -0.82
N ILE A 3 13.91 -9.33 -2.11
CA ILE A 3 13.64 -10.34 -3.15
C ILE A 3 14.27 -11.70 -2.81
N SER A 4 15.41 -11.70 -2.10
CA SER A 4 16.07 -12.92 -1.62
C SER A 4 15.23 -13.72 -0.61
N LEU A 5 14.55 -13.06 0.33
CA LEU A 5 13.66 -13.68 1.33
C LEU A 5 12.42 -14.26 0.65
N PHE A 6 11.89 -13.55 -0.34
CA PHE A 6 10.75 -14.01 -1.11
C PHE A 6 11.09 -15.29 -1.90
N ILE A 7 12.20 -15.28 -2.64
CA ILE A 7 12.63 -16.45 -3.43
C ILE A 7 13.02 -17.62 -2.50
N GLY A 8 13.77 -17.33 -1.43
CA GLY A 8 14.22 -18.33 -0.48
C GLY A 8 13.09 -19.02 0.28
N SER A 9 12.10 -18.24 0.75
CA SER A 9 10.91 -18.80 1.41
C SER A 9 10.11 -19.73 0.50
N TYR A 10 10.05 -19.41 -0.80
CA TYR A 10 9.37 -20.21 -1.79
C TYR A 10 10.07 -21.53 -2.09
N ILE A 11 11.40 -21.51 -2.22
CA ILE A 11 12.22 -22.72 -2.41
C ILE A 11 12.05 -23.67 -1.22
N VAL A 12 12.10 -23.13 0.01
CA VAL A 12 11.92 -23.93 1.24
C VAL A 12 10.49 -24.50 1.32
N ALA A 13 9.48 -23.71 0.96
CA ALA A 13 8.09 -24.17 0.94
C ALA A 13 7.87 -25.32 -0.06
N PHE A 14 8.44 -25.22 -1.26
CA PHE A 14 8.40 -26.28 -2.27
C PHE A 14 9.15 -27.54 -1.84
N ALA A 15 10.31 -27.38 -1.19
CA ALA A 15 11.11 -28.50 -0.71
C ALA A 15 10.41 -29.28 0.42
N MET A 16 9.74 -28.59 1.35
CA MET A 16 9.08 -29.22 2.49
C MET A 16 7.72 -29.81 2.12
N LEU A 17 6.89 -29.08 1.37
CA LEU A 17 5.50 -29.47 1.14
C LEU A 17 4.95 -28.92 -0.18
N TRP A 18 5.46 -29.47 -1.28
CA TRP A 18 5.13 -29.06 -2.65
C TRP A 18 3.62 -28.99 -2.96
N ARG A 19 2.82 -29.92 -2.42
CA ARG A 19 1.35 -29.94 -2.62
C ARG A 19 0.66 -28.70 -2.05
N LEU A 20 1.11 -28.23 -0.89
CA LEU A 20 0.57 -27.01 -0.27
C LEU A 20 1.11 -25.78 -1.00
N ALA A 21 2.39 -25.77 -1.37
CA ALA A 21 3.02 -24.64 -2.05
C ALA A 21 2.36 -24.32 -3.40
N ILE A 22 2.03 -25.32 -4.21
CA ILE A 22 1.32 -25.15 -5.49
C ILE A 22 -0.06 -24.49 -5.28
N VAL A 23 -0.77 -24.90 -4.24
CA VAL A 23 -2.11 -24.39 -3.94
C VAL A 23 -2.06 -22.93 -3.49
N VAL A 24 -0.98 -22.50 -2.84
CA VAL A 24 -0.81 -21.13 -2.32
C VAL A 24 -0.24 -20.16 -3.37
N PHE A 25 0.46 -20.66 -4.40
CA PHE A 25 1.06 -19.83 -5.45
C PHE A 25 0.12 -18.79 -6.11
N PRO A 26 -1.09 -19.16 -6.57
CA PRO A 26 -1.98 -18.20 -7.23
C PRO A 26 -2.47 -17.08 -6.29
N PHE A 27 -2.67 -17.39 -5.01
CA PHE A 27 -3.09 -16.39 -4.00
C PHE A 27 -2.01 -15.35 -3.73
N LEU A 28 -0.75 -15.73 -3.92
CA LEU A 28 0.37 -14.84 -3.74
C LEU A 28 0.50 -13.86 -4.90
N ILE A 29 0.34 -14.33 -6.14
CA ILE A 29 0.28 -13.46 -7.34
C ILE A 29 -0.87 -12.45 -7.19
N LEU A 30 -2.01 -12.92 -6.68
CA LEU A 30 -3.18 -12.08 -6.38
C LEU A 30 -2.90 -11.01 -5.32
N LEU A 31 -1.95 -11.24 -4.40
CA LEU A 31 -1.58 -10.27 -3.35
C LEU A 31 -0.56 -9.23 -3.86
N VAL A 32 0.44 -9.68 -4.64
CA VAL A 32 1.55 -8.84 -5.10
C VAL A 32 1.13 -7.86 -6.19
N ILE A 33 0.33 -8.29 -7.16
CA ILE A 33 -0.07 -7.44 -8.32
C ILE A 33 -0.81 -6.17 -7.87
N PRO A 34 -1.88 -6.25 -7.04
CA PRO A 34 -2.56 -5.06 -6.56
C PRO A 34 -1.63 -4.16 -5.76
N GLY A 35 -0.77 -4.73 -4.89
CA GLY A 35 0.19 -3.97 -4.10
C GLY A 35 1.12 -3.10 -4.95
N LEU A 36 1.64 -3.65 -6.06
CA LEU A 36 2.48 -2.90 -7.00
C LEU A 36 1.71 -1.80 -7.72
N ILE A 37 0.51 -2.09 -8.23
CA ILE A 37 -0.35 -1.11 -8.93
C ILE A 37 -0.72 0.03 -7.97
N TYR A 38 -1.09 -0.29 -6.73
CA TYR A 38 -1.37 0.70 -5.68
C TYR A 38 -0.14 1.55 -5.38
N GLY A 39 1.04 0.94 -5.22
CA GLY A 39 2.29 1.65 -4.97
C GLY A 39 2.63 2.66 -6.06
N MET A 40 2.54 2.24 -7.32
CA MET A 40 2.78 3.11 -8.48
C MET A 40 1.76 4.25 -8.58
N THR A 41 0.48 3.93 -8.41
CA THR A 41 -0.61 4.92 -8.46
C THR A 41 -0.47 5.94 -7.34
N LEU A 42 -0.09 5.48 -6.14
CA LEU A 42 0.10 6.34 -4.98
C LEU A 42 1.29 7.28 -5.16
N MET A 43 2.39 6.78 -5.72
CA MET A 43 3.58 7.59 -6.01
C MET A 43 3.28 8.65 -7.07
N SER A 44 2.57 8.28 -8.14
CA SER A 44 2.08 9.22 -9.17
C SER A 44 1.18 10.29 -8.57
N LEU A 45 0.19 9.91 -7.75
CA LEU A 45 -0.73 10.86 -7.13
C LEU A 45 -0.03 11.79 -6.12
N SER A 46 0.95 11.27 -5.38
CA SER A 46 1.78 12.07 -4.46
C SER A 46 2.61 13.11 -5.21
N SER A 47 3.12 12.78 -6.41
CA SER A 47 3.86 13.74 -7.23
C SER A 47 2.98 14.91 -7.68
N LYS A 48 1.73 14.62 -8.11
CA LYS A 48 0.76 15.65 -8.51
C LYS A 48 0.33 16.54 -7.34
N ILE A 49 0.10 15.93 -6.18
CA ILE A 49 -0.22 16.68 -4.95
C ILE A 49 0.91 17.66 -4.63
N ARG A 50 2.17 17.22 -4.74
CA ARG A 50 3.33 18.07 -4.48
C ARG A 50 3.45 19.22 -5.48
N GLU A 51 3.13 18.98 -6.76
CA GLU A 51 3.16 20.01 -7.79
C GLU A 51 2.11 21.11 -7.56
N GLU A 52 0.88 20.74 -7.21
CA GLU A 52 -0.17 21.69 -6.82
C GLU A 52 0.19 22.43 -5.52
N TYR A 53 0.81 21.73 -4.55
CA TYR A 53 1.24 22.34 -3.30
C TYR A 53 2.33 23.41 -3.50
N ASN A 54 3.24 23.20 -4.46
CA ASN A 54 4.27 24.19 -4.79
C ASN A 54 3.66 25.54 -5.23
N GLN A 55 2.50 25.53 -5.89
CA GLN A 55 1.83 26.78 -6.28
C GLN A 55 1.32 27.54 -5.05
N ALA A 56 0.72 26.83 -4.08
CA ALA A 56 0.29 27.40 -2.81
C ALA A 56 1.48 27.94 -2.01
N ASP A 57 2.58 27.18 -1.95
CA ASP A 57 3.83 27.61 -1.30
C ASP A 57 4.40 28.88 -1.95
N THR A 58 4.40 28.96 -3.29
CA THR A 58 4.85 30.16 -4.01
C THR A 58 4.01 31.39 -3.64
N ILE A 59 2.68 31.24 -3.55
CA ILE A 59 1.79 32.34 -3.15
C ILE A 59 2.10 32.78 -1.71
N ALA A 60 2.25 31.82 -0.80
CA ALA A 60 2.58 32.10 0.60
C ALA A 60 3.95 32.81 0.73
N GLU A 61 4.97 32.33 0.00
CA GLU A 61 6.30 32.92 -0.02
C GLU A 61 6.27 34.36 -0.54
N GLN A 62 5.55 34.62 -1.64
CA GLN A 62 5.40 35.98 -2.19
C GLN A 62 4.68 36.92 -1.21
N THR A 63 3.60 36.45 -0.56
CA THR A 63 2.86 37.24 0.43
C THR A 63 3.73 37.56 1.65
N ILE A 64 4.50 36.59 2.16
CA ILE A 64 5.38 36.79 3.33
C ILE A 64 6.57 37.69 2.97
N SER A 65 7.22 37.45 1.83
CA SER A 65 8.35 38.26 1.37
C SER A 65 7.96 39.72 1.14
N SER A 66 6.72 39.98 0.71
CA SER A 66 6.19 41.32 0.43
C SER A 66 5.17 41.80 1.46
N ILE A 67 5.26 41.33 2.71
CA ILE A 67 4.23 41.57 3.74
C ILE A 67 3.92 43.05 3.98
N ARG A 68 4.94 43.91 3.92
CA ARG A 68 4.77 45.36 4.11
C ARG A 68 3.89 45.98 3.02
N THR A 69 4.01 45.49 1.79
CA THR A 69 3.20 45.92 0.63
C THR A 69 1.77 45.40 0.74
N VAL A 70 1.59 44.13 1.13
CA VAL A 70 0.27 43.54 1.33
C VAL A 70 -0.49 44.31 2.41
N TYR A 71 0.19 44.65 3.51
CA TYR A 71 -0.38 45.44 4.59
C TYR A 71 -0.74 46.87 4.14
N SER A 72 0.14 47.56 3.42
CA SER A 72 -0.12 48.93 2.95
C SER A 72 -1.31 49.04 2.00
N PHE A 73 -1.62 47.98 1.25
CA PHE A 73 -2.77 47.92 0.35
C PHE A 73 -4.00 47.22 0.94
N VAL A 74 -3.97 46.83 2.24
CA VAL A 74 -5.04 46.08 2.91
C VAL A 74 -5.40 44.80 2.11
N GLY A 75 -4.39 44.16 1.53
CA GLY A 75 -4.51 43.02 0.61
C GLY A 75 -4.52 41.64 1.28
N GLU A 76 -4.59 41.58 2.61
CA GLU A 76 -4.50 40.35 3.41
C GLU A 76 -5.58 39.35 3.01
N ASN A 77 -6.83 39.80 2.93
CA ASN A 77 -7.99 38.96 2.61
C ASN A 77 -7.89 38.40 1.17
N LYS A 78 -7.42 39.22 0.22
CA LYS A 78 -7.18 38.79 -1.17
C LYS A 78 -6.10 37.72 -1.26
N SER A 79 -5.02 37.87 -0.49
CA SER A 79 -3.91 36.90 -0.44
C SER A 79 -4.35 35.57 0.20
N MET A 80 -5.16 35.65 1.26
CA MET A 80 -5.73 34.49 1.92
C MET A 80 -6.67 33.69 0.99
N ILE A 81 -7.54 34.38 0.24
CA ILE A 81 -8.43 33.73 -0.74
C ILE A 81 -7.60 33.06 -1.86
N ALA A 82 -6.56 33.74 -2.37
CA ALA A 82 -5.69 33.18 -3.40
C ALA A 82 -4.99 31.89 -2.92
N PHE A 83 -4.46 31.89 -1.69
CA PHE A 83 -3.86 30.72 -1.07
C PHE A 83 -4.88 29.58 -0.86
N SER A 84 -6.07 29.90 -0.37
CA SER A 84 -7.15 28.92 -0.17
C SER A 84 -7.58 28.27 -1.50
N ASN A 85 -7.66 29.04 -2.59
CA ASN A 85 -8.01 28.52 -3.91
C ASN A 85 -6.91 27.58 -4.45
N ALA A 86 -5.63 27.93 -4.26
CA ALA A 86 -4.51 27.07 -4.67
C ALA A 86 -4.48 25.74 -3.88
N LEU A 87 -4.87 25.74 -2.61
CA LEU A 87 -4.95 24.51 -1.80
C LEU A 87 -6.11 23.59 -2.18
N GLN A 88 -7.17 24.11 -2.80
CA GLN A 88 -8.38 23.33 -3.09
C GLN A 88 -8.11 22.14 -4.01
N GLY A 89 -7.19 22.30 -4.98
CA GLY A 89 -6.71 21.22 -5.85
C GLY A 89 -5.99 20.12 -5.07
N THR A 90 -5.09 20.50 -4.16
CA THR A 90 -4.37 19.60 -3.25
C THR A 90 -5.35 18.80 -2.38
N VAL A 91 -6.36 19.46 -1.79
CA VAL A 91 -7.35 18.80 -0.93
C VAL A 91 -8.13 17.72 -1.69
N ASN A 92 -8.60 18.02 -2.90
CA ASN A 92 -9.36 17.07 -3.71
C ASN A 92 -8.51 15.85 -4.12
N LEU A 93 -7.25 16.08 -4.51
CA LEU A 93 -6.30 15.01 -4.79
C LEU A 93 -5.97 14.19 -3.54
N GLY A 94 -5.81 14.84 -2.39
CA GLY A 94 -5.58 14.21 -1.08
C GLY A 94 -6.75 13.33 -0.63
N LEU A 95 -8.00 13.74 -0.86
CA LEU A 95 -9.18 12.92 -0.59
C LEU A 95 -9.21 11.65 -1.45
N LYS A 96 -8.93 11.79 -2.77
CA LYS A 96 -8.82 10.62 -3.66
C LYS A 96 -7.68 9.69 -3.23
N GLN A 97 -6.55 10.25 -2.81
CA GLN A 97 -5.44 9.48 -2.27
C GLN A 97 -5.82 8.74 -0.99
N GLY A 98 -6.53 9.42 -0.08
CA GLY A 98 -7.03 8.85 1.17
C GLY A 98 -7.97 7.67 0.93
N LEU A 99 -8.93 7.82 0.01
CA LEU A 99 -9.84 6.73 -0.37
C LEU A 99 -9.09 5.56 -1.02
N ALA A 100 -8.15 5.83 -1.93
CA ALA A 100 -7.34 4.79 -2.55
C ALA A 100 -6.48 4.03 -1.52
N LYS A 101 -5.86 4.74 -0.57
CA LYS A 101 -5.13 4.14 0.56
C LYS A 101 -6.06 3.29 1.44
N GLY A 102 -7.23 3.82 1.77
CA GLY A 102 -8.23 3.12 2.58
C GLY A 102 -8.68 1.81 1.92
N LEU A 103 -8.93 1.81 0.60
CA LEU A 103 -9.27 0.62 -0.16
C LEU A 103 -8.10 -0.39 -0.22
N ALA A 104 -6.86 0.08 -0.37
CA ALA A 104 -5.68 -0.77 -0.37
C ALA A 104 -5.44 -1.44 1.00
N ILE A 105 -5.60 -0.70 2.10
CA ILE A 105 -5.49 -1.26 3.45
C ILE A 105 -6.67 -2.19 3.73
N GLY A 106 -7.90 -1.82 3.37
CA GLY A 106 -9.08 -2.65 3.56
C GLY A 106 -9.01 -3.99 2.81
N SER A 107 -8.45 -3.99 1.59
CA SER A 107 -8.24 -5.21 0.81
C SER A 107 -7.19 -6.16 1.40
N ASN A 108 -6.32 -5.71 2.32
CA ASN A 108 -5.46 -6.64 3.07
C ASN A 108 -6.25 -7.61 3.95
N GLY A 109 -7.54 -7.35 4.23
CA GLY A 109 -8.42 -8.32 4.90
C GLY A 109 -8.52 -9.67 4.16
N PHE A 110 -8.29 -9.70 2.84
CA PHE A 110 -8.23 -10.95 2.07
C PHE A 110 -7.15 -11.92 2.54
N VAL A 111 -6.10 -11.42 3.20
CA VAL A 111 -5.03 -12.26 3.77
C VAL A 111 -5.60 -13.26 4.78
N PHE A 112 -6.63 -12.89 5.56
CA PHE A 112 -7.28 -13.81 6.49
C PHE A 112 -8.04 -14.93 5.79
N ALA A 113 -8.64 -14.66 4.62
CA ALA A 113 -9.28 -15.68 3.81
C ALA A 113 -8.25 -16.68 3.25
N ILE A 114 -7.07 -16.19 2.83
CA ILE A 114 -5.96 -17.03 2.36
C ILE A 114 -5.46 -17.93 3.51
N TRP A 115 -5.29 -17.38 4.71
CA TRP A 115 -4.92 -18.16 5.91
C TRP A 115 -5.96 -19.23 6.26
N SER A 116 -7.25 -18.89 6.21
CA SER A 116 -8.33 -19.84 6.44
C SER A 116 -8.31 -20.99 5.42
N PHE A 117 -8.10 -20.67 4.14
CA PHE A 117 -7.97 -21.67 3.08
C PHE A 117 -6.74 -22.55 3.26
N MET A 118 -5.60 -21.99 3.65
CA MET A 118 -4.39 -22.75 3.99
C MET A 118 -4.62 -23.71 5.15
N CYS A 119 -5.30 -23.27 6.21
CA CYS A 119 -5.66 -24.14 7.33
C CYS A 119 -6.61 -25.27 6.90
N TYR A 120 -7.60 -24.98 6.06
CA TYR A 120 -8.53 -25.99 5.56
C TYR A 120 -7.84 -27.06 4.71
N TYR A 121 -7.06 -26.65 3.70
CA TYR A 121 -6.34 -27.58 2.83
C TYR A 121 -5.24 -28.33 3.59
N GLY A 122 -4.52 -27.61 4.46
CA GLY A 122 -3.50 -28.16 5.36
C GLY A 122 -4.07 -29.27 6.26
N SER A 123 -5.25 -29.05 6.85
CA SER A 123 -5.94 -30.05 7.68
C SER A 123 -6.23 -31.33 6.90
N ARG A 124 -6.77 -31.23 5.67
CA ARG A 124 -6.99 -32.41 4.82
C ARG A 124 -5.69 -33.13 4.46
N LEU A 125 -4.59 -32.40 4.29
CA LEU A 125 -3.31 -33.00 3.96
C LEU A 125 -2.72 -33.77 5.15
N VAL A 126 -2.96 -33.30 6.37
CA VAL A 126 -2.63 -34.04 7.60
C VAL A 126 -3.49 -35.30 7.73
N MET A 127 -4.80 -35.18 7.53
CA MET A 127 -5.75 -36.29 7.73
C MET A 127 -5.61 -37.42 6.69
N TYR A 128 -5.47 -37.09 5.40
CA TYR A 128 -5.53 -38.09 4.32
C TYR A 128 -4.16 -38.48 3.76
N HIS A 129 -3.13 -37.65 3.96
CA HIS A 129 -1.81 -37.85 3.35
C HIS A 129 -0.68 -37.98 4.39
N GLY A 130 -1.02 -38.06 5.69
CA GLY A 130 -0.05 -38.27 6.76
C GLY A 130 0.96 -37.14 6.92
N ALA A 131 0.68 -35.94 6.40
CA ALA A 131 1.55 -34.79 6.58
C ALA A 131 1.62 -34.41 8.07
N LYS A 132 2.81 -34.04 8.57
CA LYS A 132 2.94 -33.54 9.94
C LYS A 132 2.39 -32.13 10.03
N GLY A 133 1.48 -31.87 10.98
CA GLY A 133 0.87 -30.55 11.17
C GLY A 133 1.89 -29.43 11.38
N GLY A 134 3.00 -29.72 12.06
CA GLY A 134 4.11 -28.77 12.23
C GLY A 134 4.75 -28.34 10.91
N THR A 135 4.86 -29.25 9.94
CA THR A 135 5.41 -28.95 8.61
C THR A 135 4.45 -28.09 7.80
N VAL A 136 3.15 -28.33 7.92
CA VAL A 136 2.09 -27.51 7.28
C VAL A 136 2.11 -26.08 7.82
N PHE A 137 2.18 -25.92 9.15
CA PHE A 137 2.27 -24.60 9.78
C PHE A 137 3.57 -23.87 9.41
N ALA A 138 4.71 -24.58 9.45
CA ALA A 138 6.01 -24.01 9.07
C ALA A 138 5.99 -23.49 7.63
N VAL A 139 5.46 -24.25 6.67
CA VAL A 139 5.36 -23.81 5.27
C VAL A 139 4.42 -22.61 5.12
N GLY A 140 3.26 -22.62 5.78
CA GLY A 140 2.34 -21.47 5.77
C GLY A 140 2.98 -20.19 6.34
N ALA A 141 3.67 -20.30 7.48
CA ALA A 141 4.38 -19.19 8.12
C ALA A 141 5.54 -18.67 7.25
N THR A 142 6.29 -19.58 6.61
CA THR A 142 7.43 -19.21 5.75
C THR A 142 6.97 -18.44 4.52
N ILE A 143 5.87 -18.86 3.88
CA ILE A 143 5.28 -18.15 2.73
C ILE A 143 4.73 -16.78 3.17
N ALA A 144 4.05 -16.71 4.32
CA ALA A 144 3.49 -15.46 4.81
C ALA A 144 4.57 -14.43 5.20
N LEU A 145 5.62 -14.87 5.90
CA LEU A 145 6.75 -14.02 6.27
C LEU A 145 7.61 -13.63 5.08
N GLY A 146 7.76 -14.53 4.09
CA GLY A 146 8.50 -14.25 2.86
C GLY A 146 7.80 -13.27 1.92
N GLY A 147 6.48 -13.12 2.05
CA GLY A 147 5.67 -12.16 1.27
C GLY A 147 5.67 -10.72 1.81
N LEU A 148 6.26 -10.46 2.99
CA LEU A 148 6.37 -9.15 3.64
C LEU A 148 7.69 -8.44 3.25
#